data_AF-A0A0D3CPQ9-F1
#
_entry.id   AF-A0A0D3CPQ9-F1
#
_cell.length_a   1.000
_cell.length_b   1.000
_cell.length_c   1.000
_cell.angle_alpha   90.00
_cell.angle_beta   90.00
_cell.angle_gamma   90.00
#
_symmetry.space_group_name_H-M   'P 1'
#
loop_
_entity.id
_entity.type
_entity.pdbx_description
1 polymer ?
#
loop_
_entity_poly.entity_id
_entity_poly.type
_entity_poly.pdbx_seq_one_letter_code
_entity_poly.pdbx_strand_id
1 'polypeptide(L)'
;MTIIYPFYVINLSYGLFIPPVVSVVRGEKVRKECTELLRRHRASAAIQSHVKRRIAKRQYKATVDASVVIQSAIRGELVRRCAGDIGWLKSGGTKRNESDEVLVKASVISELQRRVLKSEAALREKEEENDILRQRLQQYDNRWSEYETKMKSMEEIWQKQMRSLQSSLSIAKKSLEVEDSARNSDASVNASDATELSGSGGDFRTHGRTRSVGVGLSVISRLAEEFGQRAQVFGDDTKFLMEVKSGQVEANLDPERELRRLKQMFDTWKKDYRGRLRETKLILGKLGSGESGGSAERVKMKWWGRLKSTRF
;
A
#
# COMPACT_ATOMS: atom_id res chain seq x y z
N MET A 1 9.30 -29.36 72.37
CA MET A 1 7.93 -29.08 71.93
C MET A 1 7.93 -27.71 71.25
N THR A 2 8.21 -27.68 69.94
CA THR A 2 7.23 -27.44 68.85
C THR A 2 7.05 -25.92 68.63
N ILE A 3 7.97 -25.26 67.94
CA ILE A 3 7.90 -24.88 66.51
C ILE A 3 6.49 -24.42 66.09
N ILE A 4 6.29 -23.10 65.96
CA ILE A 4 5.25 -22.51 65.12
C ILE A 4 5.92 -21.45 64.23
N TYR A 5 5.66 -21.60 62.93
CA TYR A 5 6.32 -20.96 61.79
C TYR A 5 6.07 -19.44 61.66
N PRO A 6 6.96 -18.73 60.94
CA PRO A 6 6.80 -17.33 60.56
C PRO A 6 5.88 -17.22 59.33
N PHE A 7 4.75 -16.52 59.46
CA PHE A 7 3.93 -16.07 58.33
C PHE A 7 3.81 -14.54 58.37
N TYR A 8 4.95 -13.86 58.25
CA TYR A 8 5.02 -12.41 58.00
C TYR A 8 5.78 -12.09 56.71
N VAL A 9 5.78 -13.02 55.77
CA VAL A 9 6.26 -12.80 54.41
C VAL A 9 5.25 -13.43 53.47
N ILE A 10 4.93 -12.73 52.38
CA ILE A 10 3.90 -13.03 51.38
C ILE A 10 2.54 -12.39 51.72
N ASN A 11 2.43 -11.08 51.46
CA ASN A 11 1.31 -10.48 50.72
C ASN A 11 1.49 -8.95 50.63
N LEU A 12 2.58 -8.52 49.99
CA LEU A 12 2.70 -7.15 49.45
C LEU A 12 3.12 -7.18 47.98
N SER A 13 2.59 -8.15 47.24
CA SER A 13 2.61 -8.18 45.79
C SER A 13 1.16 -8.13 45.35
N TYR A 14 0.88 -7.41 44.26
CA TYR A 14 -0.43 -7.32 43.61
C TYR A 14 -1.42 -6.31 44.21
N GLY A 15 -1.07 -5.02 44.17
CA GLY A 15 -2.00 -3.97 44.56
C GLY A 15 -1.64 -2.56 44.12
N LEU A 16 -1.02 -2.35 42.95
CA LEU A 16 -0.93 -1.00 42.37
C LEU A 16 -1.18 -1.02 40.86
N PHE A 17 -2.42 -0.65 40.54
CA PHE A 17 -2.99 -0.46 39.22
C PHE A 17 -2.32 0.74 38.51
N ILE A 18 -1.29 0.50 37.68
CA ILE A 18 -0.75 1.49 36.71
C ILE A 18 -0.79 1.00 35.23
N PRO A 19 -1.90 0.53 34.65
CA PRO A 19 -1.99 0.32 33.19
C PRO A 19 -2.08 1.60 32.30
N PRO A 20 -2.87 2.65 32.65
CA PRO A 20 -3.18 3.73 31.70
C PRO A 20 -1.97 4.58 31.34
N VAL A 21 -1.12 4.90 32.31
CA VAL A 21 -0.02 5.86 32.13
C VAL A 21 1.08 5.28 31.23
N VAL A 22 1.42 3.99 31.41
CA VAL A 22 2.46 3.32 30.60
C VAL A 22 2.05 3.21 29.12
N SER A 23 0.77 2.95 28.85
CA SER A 23 0.25 2.86 27.48
C SER A 23 0.20 4.23 26.77
N VAL A 24 -0.15 5.30 27.49
CA VAL A 24 -0.14 6.67 26.96
C VAL A 24 1.27 7.14 26.67
N VAL A 25 2.22 6.92 27.58
CA VAL A 25 3.64 7.29 27.42
C VAL A 25 4.27 6.54 26.24
N ARG A 26 3.99 5.24 26.12
CA ARG A 26 4.46 4.43 24.98
C ARG A 26 3.86 4.91 23.65
N GLY A 27 2.56 5.23 23.62
CA GLY A 27 1.91 5.77 22.42
C GLY A 27 2.45 7.15 22.02
N GLU A 28 2.75 8.00 23.00
CA GLU A 28 3.35 9.31 22.75
C GLU A 28 4.77 9.20 22.18
N LYS A 29 5.58 8.27 22.70
CA LYS A 29 6.92 7.98 22.17
C LYS A 29 6.87 7.56 20.70
N VAL A 30 5.99 6.62 20.35
CA VAL A 30 5.83 6.16 18.96
C VAL A 30 5.34 7.28 18.03
N ARG A 31 4.42 8.14 18.49
CA ARG A 31 3.97 9.28 17.69
C ARG A 31 5.11 10.26 17.43
N LYS A 32 5.93 10.58 18.43
CA LYS A 32 7.12 11.45 18.26
C LYS A 32 8.10 10.85 17.25
N GLU A 33 8.43 9.56 17.40
CA GLU A 33 9.33 8.85 16.47
C GLU A 33 8.78 8.82 15.02
N CYS A 34 7.48 8.55 14.85
CA CYS A 34 6.82 8.55 13.54
C CYS A 34 6.85 9.95 12.90
N THR A 35 6.56 11.01 13.66
CA THR A 35 6.61 12.38 13.13
C THR A 35 8.00 12.79 12.68
N GLU A 36 9.05 12.42 13.42
CA GLU A 36 10.43 12.72 13.04
C GLU A 36 10.86 11.90 11.82
N LEU A 37 10.47 10.62 11.74
CA LEU A 37 10.72 9.79 10.56
C LEU A 37 10.05 10.37 9.30
N LEU A 38 8.78 10.80 9.40
CA LEU A 38 8.07 11.46 8.31
C LEU A 38 8.72 12.79 7.92
N ARG A 39 9.20 13.58 8.88
CA ARG A 39 9.93 14.83 8.62
C ARG A 39 11.21 14.55 7.84
N ARG A 40 11.99 13.55 8.24
CA ARG A 40 13.22 13.13 7.54
C ARG A 40 12.93 12.61 6.13
N HIS A 41 11.88 11.82 5.96
CA HIS A 41 11.49 11.32 4.65
C HIS A 41 11.09 12.46 3.71
N ARG A 42 10.27 13.41 4.18
CA ARG A 42 9.90 14.61 3.40
C ARG A 42 11.11 15.45 3.03
N ALA A 43 12.03 15.68 3.97
CA ALA A 43 13.27 16.41 3.70
C ALA A 43 14.14 15.68 2.66
N SER A 44 14.31 14.36 2.80
CA SER A 44 15.04 13.53 1.83
C SER A 44 14.42 13.60 0.44
N ALA A 45 13.09 13.43 0.34
CA ALA A 45 12.38 13.52 -0.93
C ALA A 45 12.52 14.90 -1.59
N ALA A 46 12.48 15.98 -0.80
CA ALA A 46 12.71 17.33 -1.29
C ALA A 46 14.14 17.50 -1.83
N ILE A 47 15.16 17.07 -1.08
CA ILE A 47 16.56 17.12 -1.50
C ILE A 47 16.77 16.32 -2.79
N GLN A 48 16.25 15.08 -2.84
CA GLN A 48 16.34 14.22 -4.03
C GLN A 48 15.69 14.87 -5.26
N SER A 49 14.51 15.48 -5.09
CA SER A 49 13.82 16.22 -6.15
C SER A 49 14.67 17.38 -6.67
N HIS A 50 15.24 18.19 -5.77
CA HIS A 50 16.12 19.30 -6.14
C HIS A 50 17.38 18.82 -6.89
N VAL A 51 18.02 17.75 -6.42
CA VAL A 51 19.21 17.19 -7.07
C VAL A 51 18.87 16.67 -8.47
N LYS A 52 17.81 15.88 -8.61
CA LYS A 52 17.35 15.37 -9.91
C LYS A 52 17.03 16.52 -10.88
N ARG A 53 16.32 17.55 -10.42
CA ARG A 53 16.02 18.76 -11.21
C ARG A 53 17.29 19.48 -11.66
N ARG A 54 18.29 19.63 -10.78
CA ARG A 54 19.57 20.29 -11.14
C ARG A 54 20.34 19.50 -12.19
N ILE A 55 20.39 18.18 -12.08
CA ILE A 55 21.05 17.31 -13.07
C ILE A 55 20.34 17.44 -14.42
N ALA A 56 19.02 17.29 -14.46
CA ALA A 56 18.24 17.42 -15.69
C ALA A 56 18.42 18.79 -16.35
N LYS A 57 18.39 19.88 -15.57
CA LYS A 57 18.61 21.24 -16.09
C LYS A 57 20.00 21.43 -16.68
N ARG A 58 21.04 20.87 -16.04
CA ARG A 58 22.42 20.92 -16.56
C ARG A 58 22.56 20.15 -17.87
N GLN A 59 22.00 18.94 -17.94
CA GLN A 59 22.01 18.12 -19.15
C GLN A 59 21.29 18.82 -20.30
N TYR A 60 20.08 19.33 -20.05
CA TYR A 60 19.32 20.09 -21.05
C TYR A 60 20.09 21.31 -21.55
N LYS A 61 20.64 22.11 -20.63
CA LYS A 61 21.44 23.29 -21.00
C LYS A 61 22.67 22.91 -21.82
N ALA A 62 23.40 21.86 -21.44
CA ALA A 62 24.56 21.39 -22.19
C ALA A 62 24.19 20.98 -23.63
N THR A 63 23.07 20.28 -23.81
CA THR A 63 22.57 19.90 -25.15
C THR A 63 22.18 21.13 -25.97
N VAL A 64 21.47 22.09 -25.36
CA VAL A 64 21.08 23.34 -26.04
C VAL A 64 22.31 24.15 -26.42
N ASP A 65 23.24 24.38 -25.49
CA ASP A 65 24.47 25.13 -25.72
C ASP A 65 25.30 24.48 -26.85
N ALA A 66 25.46 23.15 -26.84
CA ALA A 66 26.12 22.42 -27.92
C ALA A 66 25.40 22.59 -29.27
N SER A 67 24.07 22.53 -29.29
CA SER A 67 23.28 22.74 -30.50
C SER A 67 23.46 24.16 -31.08
N VAL A 68 23.53 25.17 -30.22
CA VAL A 68 23.76 26.57 -30.62
C VAL A 68 25.15 26.74 -31.22
N VAL A 69 26.18 26.11 -30.64
CA VAL A 69 27.54 26.11 -31.19
C VAL A 69 27.59 25.46 -32.57
N ILE A 70 26.97 24.29 -32.74
CA ILE A 70 26.92 23.61 -34.04
C ILE A 70 26.15 24.45 -35.08
N GLN A 71 24.99 24.98 -34.71
CA GLN A 71 24.17 25.81 -35.61
C GLN A 71 24.89 27.10 -36.00
N SER A 72 25.58 27.76 -35.07
CA SER A 72 26.34 28.98 -35.36
C SER A 72 27.56 28.71 -36.24
N ALA A 73 28.25 27.58 -36.05
CA ALA A 73 29.33 27.15 -36.94
C ALA A 73 28.82 26.87 -38.37
N ILE A 74 27.69 26.17 -38.52
CA ILE A 74 27.06 25.90 -39.82
C ILE A 74 26.64 27.22 -40.50
N ARG A 75 25.97 28.12 -39.76
CA ARG A 75 25.58 29.44 -40.29
C ARG A 75 26.80 30.25 -40.73
N GLY A 76 27.86 30.28 -39.91
CA GLY A 76 29.10 30.98 -40.22
C GLY A 76 29.82 30.40 -41.44
N GLU A 77 29.83 29.08 -41.58
CA GLU A 77 30.40 28.40 -42.75
C GLU A 77 29.62 28.70 -44.02
N LEU A 78 28.28 28.70 -43.95
CA LEU A 78 27.43 29.05 -45.09
C LEU A 78 27.71 30.48 -45.57
N VAL A 79 27.83 31.45 -44.65
CA VAL A 79 28.17 32.84 -44.99
C VAL A 79 29.56 32.94 -45.64
N ARG A 80 30.56 32.23 -45.10
CA ARG A 80 31.92 32.22 -45.68
C ARG A 80 31.96 31.59 -47.07
N ARG A 81 31.17 30.56 -47.33
CA ARG A 81 31.04 29.97 -48.67
C ARG A 81 30.36 30.94 -49.65
N CYS A 82 29.27 31.58 -49.23
CA CYS A 82 28.60 32.61 -50.04
C CYS A 82 29.48 33.84 -50.30
N ALA A 83 30.36 34.22 -49.35
CA ALA A 83 31.32 35.31 -49.53
C ALA A 83 32.59 34.87 -50.31
N GLY A 84 33.00 33.61 -50.16
CA GLY A 84 34.14 33.01 -50.86
C GLY A 84 33.88 32.75 -52.34
N ASP A 85 32.65 32.38 -52.71
CA ASP A 85 32.23 32.25 -54.12
C ASP A 85 32.25 33.60 -54.86
N ILE A 86 32.12 34.73 -54.16
CA ILE A 86 32.31 36.07 -54.74
C ILE A 86 33.79 36.34 -55.05
N GLY A 87 34.71 35.73 -54.30
CA GLY A 87 36.15 35.80 -54.55
C GLY A 87 36.62 34.89 -55.68
N TRP A 88 35.99 33.71 -55.84
CA TRP A 88 36.37 32.74 -56.87
C TRP A 88 35.82 33.06 -58.25
N LEU A 89 34.67 33.77 -58.35
CA LEU A 89 34.13 34.21 -59.64
C LEU A 89 34.94 35.34 -60.32
N LYS A 90 35.95 35.91 -59.64
CA LYS A 90 36.83 36.94 -60.21
C LYS A 90 38.16 36.41 -60.76
N SER A 91 38.45 35.11 -60.65
CA SER A 91 39.70 34.56 -61.19
C SER A 91 39.47 33.28 -61.97
N GLY A 92 39.61 33.39 -63.29
CA GLY A 92 39.96 32.28 -64.17
C GLY A 92 38.77 31.54 -64.76
N GLY A 93 38.44 31.87 -66.00
CA GLY A 93 37.60 31.02 -66.83
C GLY A 93 38.23 29.64 -67.02
N THR A 94 37.40 28.59 -66.92
CA THR A 94 37.53 27.35 -67.69
C THR A 94 36.21 26.60 -67.56
N LYS A 95 35.55 26.40 -68.69
CA LYS A 95 34.40 25.51 -68.84
C LYS A 95 34.78 24.10 -68.39
N ARG A 96 34.26 23.63 -67.26
CA ARG A 96 34.05 22.20 -66.96
C ARG A 96 33.05 22.01 -65.81
N ASN A 97 31.88 21.46 -66.15
CA ASN A 97 30.92 20.78 -65.27
C ASN A 97 30.02 21.60 -64.32
N GLU A 98 29.33 22.63 -64.80
CA GLU A 98 28.17 23.22 -64.07
C GLU A 98 27.02 22.22 -63.86
N SER A 99 26.84 21.29 -64.79
CA SER A 99 25.75 20.29 -64.75
C SER A 99 25.90 19.30 -63.59
N ASP A 100 27.13 18.93 -63.25
CA ASP A 100 27.46 17.94 -62.22
C ASP A 100 27.30 18.56 -60.81
N GLU A 101 27.69 19.82 -60.65
CA GLU A 101 27.52 20.55 -59.39
C GLU A 101 26.05 20.86 -59.08
N VAL A 102 25.26 21.22 -60.10
CA VAL A 102 23.81 21.44 -59.96
C VAL A 102 23.08 20.12 -59.65
N LEU A 103 23.49 19.01 -60.28
CA LEU A 103 22.93 17.68 -59.99
C LEU A 103 23.24 17.22 -58.56
N VAL A 104 24.46 17.48 -58.07
CA VAL A 104 24.87 17.19 -56.69
C VAL A 104 24.12 18.07 -55.69
N LYS A 105 23.94 19.37 -55.96
CA LYS A 105 23.13 20.27 -55.09
C LYS A 105 21.66 19.84 -55.06
N ALA A 106 21.07 19.48 -56.20
CA ALA A 106 19.71 18.95 -56.26
C ALA A 106 19.57 17.63 -55.49
N SER A 107 20.54 16.71 -55.64
CA SER A 107 20.60 15.45 -54.90
C SER A 107 20.67 15.65 -53.38
N VAL A 108 21.50 16.57 -52.90
CA VAL A 108 21.62 16.89 -51.47
C VAL A 108 20.33 17.51 -50.92
N ILE A 109 19.66 18.38 -51.67
CA ILE A 109 18.38 18.97 -51.27
C ILE A 109 17.27 17.90 -51.18
N SER A 110 17.18 17.01 -52.18
CA SER A 110 16.22 15.90 -52.16
C SER A 110 16.50 14.93 -51.01
N GLU A 111 17.77 14.66 -50.71
CA GLU A 111 18.18 13.84 -49.58
C GLU A 111 17.82 14.49 -48.23
N LEU A 112 17.96 15.81 -48.09
CA LEU A 112 17.52 16.56 -46.91
C LEU A 112 16.00 16.54 -46.75
N GLN A 113 15.24 16.78 -47.82
CA GLN A 113 13.77 16.69 -47.79
C GLN A 113 13.31 15.30 -47.37
N ARG A 114 13.93 14.24 -47.89
CA ARG A 114 13.65 12.86 -47.51
C ARG A 114 13.91 12.60 -46.03
N ARG A 115 15.00 13.14 -45.47
CA ARG A 115 15.32 13.03 -44.02
C ARG A 115 14.34 13.81 -43.16
N VAL A 116 13.94 15.01 -43.59
CA VAL A 116 12.92 15.82 -42.91
C VAL A 116 11.60 15.05 -42.84
N LEU A 117 11.09 14.56 -43.97
CA LEU A 117 9.85 13.78 -44.01
C LEU A 117 9.93 12.52 -43.13
N LYS A 118 11.08 11.82 -43.13
CA LYS A 118 11.29 10.66 -42.26
C LYS A 118 11.27 11.04 -40.78
N SER A 119 11.90 12.17 -40.40
CA SER A 119 11.90 12.65 -39.03
C SER A 119 10.53 13.17 -38.57
N GLU A 120 9.76 13.77 -39.48
CA GLU A 120 8.42 14.26 -39.24
C GLU A 120 7.42 13.11 -39.05
N ALA A 121 7.54 12.04 -39.85
CA ALA A 121 6.76 10.83 -39.64
C ALA A 121 7.06 10.18 -38.29
N ALA A 122 8.33 10.07 -37.91
CA ALA A 122 8.73 9.53 -36.60
C ALA A 122 8.27 10.42 -35.44
N LEU A 123 8.22 11.74 -35.63
CA LEU A 123 7.69 12.68 -34.64
C LEU A 123 6.19 12.44 -34.41
N ARG A 124 5.41 12.30 -35.49
CA ARG A 124 3.96 12.02 -35.39
C ARG A 124 3.66 10.72 -34.65
N GLU A 125 4.40 9.65 -34.94
CA GLU A 125 4.26 8.38 -34.20
C GLU A 125 4.54 8.58 -32.69
N LYS A 126 5.55 9.37 -32.34
CA LYS A 126 5.87 9.68 -30.94
C LYS A 126 4.83 10.57 -30.28
N GLU A 127 4.18 11.46 -31.01
CA GLU A 127 3.06 12.26 -30.50
C GLU A 127 1.85 11.38 -30.19
N GLU A 128 1.51 10.42 -31.06
CA GLU A 128 0.42 9.46 -30.82
C GLU A 128 0.71 8.56 -29.60
N GLU A 129 1.94 8.04 -29.47
CA GLU A 129 2.37 7.31 -28.27
C GLU A 129 2.24 8.16 -27.00
N ASN A 130 2.61 9.45 -27.09
CA ASN A 130 2.52 10.38 -25.95
C ASN A 130 1.07 10.55 -25.49
N ASP A 131 0.15 10.70 -26.44
CA ASP A 131 -1.28 10.86 -26.14
C ASP A 131 -1.88 9.61 -25.50
N ILE A 132 -1.48 8.42 -25.96
CA ILE A 132 -1.87 7.14 -25.31
C ILE A 132 -1.34 7.07 -23.88
N LEU A 133 -0.09 7.50 -23.65
CA LEU A 133 0.51 7.53 -22.31
C LEU A 133 -0.19 8.53 -21.39
N ARG A 134 -0.55 9.71 -21.90
CA ARG A 134 -1.35 10.72 -21.17
C ARG A 134 -2.70 10.16 -20.76
N GLN A 135 -3.39 9.47 -21.66
CA GLN A 135 -4.68 8.82 -21.35
C GLN A 135 -4.53 7.76 -20.24
N ARG A 136 -3.49 6.93 -20.30
CA ARG A 136 -3.21 5.94 -19.24
C ARG A 136 -2.92 6.60 -17.89
N LEU A 137 -2.17 7.70 -17.91
CA LEU A 137 -1.85 8.45 -16.69
C LEU A 137 -3.12 9.04 -16.07
N GLN A 138 -4.00 9.62 -16.89
CA GLN A 138 -5.31 10.11 -16.44
C GLN A 138 -6.18 8.99 -15.86
N GLN A 139 -6.15 7.78 -16.44
CA GLN A 139 -6.86 6.64 -15.85
C GLN A 139 -6.32 6.25 -14.48
N TYR A 140 -5.01 6.32 -14.27
CA TYR A 140 -4.42 6.06 -12.94
C TYR A 140 -4.78 7.15 -11.94
N ASP A 141 -4.77 8.42 -12.34
CA ASP A 141 -5.18 9.53 -11.48
C ASP A 141 -6.66 9.41 -11.07
N ASN A 142 -7.54 9.05 -12.00
CA ASN A 142 -8.95 8.82 -11.71
C ASN A 142 -9.13 7.67 -10.70
N ARG A 143 -8.49 6.51 -10.95
CA ARG A 143 -8.53 5.37 -10.02
C ARG A 143 -7.94 5.72 -8.66
N TRP A 144 -6.87 6.51 -8.63
CA TRP A 144 -6.28 6.97 -7.38
C TRP A 144 -7.27 7.82 -6.59
N SER A 145 -7.97 8.75 -7.26
CA SER A 145 -8.99 9.58 -6.63
C SER A 145 -10.18 8.77 -6.06
N GLU A 146 -10.59 7.70 -6.75
CA GLU A 146 -11.60 6.76 -6.25
C GLU A 146 -11.13 6.01 -5.00
N TYR A 147 -9.87 5.56 -4.97
CA TYR A 147 -9.32 4.91 -3.78
C TYR A 147 -9.18 5.87 -2.60
N GLU A 148 -8.74 7.10 -2.85
CA GLU A 148 -8.63 8.17 -1.87
C GLU A 148 -10.00 8.44 -1.22
N THR A 149 -11.05 8.62 -2.02
CA THR A 149 -12.42 8.86 -1.52
C THR A 149 -12.98 7.65 -0.77
N LYS A 150 -12.74 6.44 -1.26
CA LYS A 150 -13.13 5.20 -0.55
C LYS A 150 -12.43 5.04 0.79
N MET A 151 -11.14 5.38 0.86
CA MET A 151 -10.37 5.31 2.10
C MET A 151 -10.89 6.33 3.12
N LYS A 152 -11.17 7.56 2.70
CA LYS A 152 -11.77 8.59 3.55
C LYS A 152 -13.13 8.20 4.09
N SER A 153 -14.03 7.69 3.25
CA SER A 153 -15.36 7.23 3.72
C SER A 153 -15.27 6.05 4.70
N MET A 154 -14.35 5.11 4.46
CA MET A 154 -14.09 4.02 5.40
C MET A 154 -13.53 4.53 6.74
N GLU A 155 -12.61 5.50 6.71
CA GLU A 155 -12.08 6.15 7.91
C GLU A 155 -13.17 6.87 8.69
N GLU A 156 -14.08 7.58 8.02
CA GLU A 156 -15.22 8.23 8.66
C GLU A 156 -16.16 7.23 9.36
N ILE A 157 -16.44 6.09 8.72
CA ILE A 157 -17.26 5.03 9.30
C ILE A 157 -16.56 4.44 10.53
N TRP A 158 -15.27 4.13 10.41
CA TRP A 158 -14.48 3.60 11.52
C TRP A 158 -14.41 4.59 12.70
N GLN A 159 -14.20 5.88 12.42
CA GLN A 159 -14.25 6.96 13.41
C GLN A 159 -15.61 7.03 14.11
N LYS A 160 -16.72 6.92 13.38
CA LYS A 160 -18.08 6.89 13.96
C LYS A 160 -18.27 5.67 14.86
N GLN A 161 -17.84 4.49 14.43
CA GLN A 161 -17.92 3.26 15.23
C GLN A 161 -17.09 3.38 16.52
N MET A 162 -15.86 3.90 16.43
CA MET A 162 -14.99 4.12 17.59
C MET A 162 -15.63 5.09 18.60
N ARG A 163 -16.18 6.22 18.12
CA ARG A 163 -16.89 7.19 18.96
C ARG A 163 -18.13 6.59 19.64
N SER A 164 -18.91 5.78 18.93
CA SER A 164 -20.08 5.09 19.49
C SER A 164 -19.69 4.09 20.58
N LEU A 165 -18.65 3.28 20.35
CA LEU A 165 -18.11 2.34 21.33
C LEU A 165 -17.63 3.08 22.59
N GLN A 166 -16.85 4.15 22.43
CA GLN A 166 -16.39 4.96 23.56
C GLN A 166 -17.55 5.58 24.37
N SER A 167 -18.60 6.06 23.68
CA SER A 167 -19.81 6.56 24.33
C SER A 167 -20.52 5.47 25.15
N SER A 168 -20.74 4.29 24.55
CA SER A 168 -21.38 3.16 25.24
C SER A 168 -20.58 2.67 26.45
N LEU A 169 -19.24 2.66 26.36
CA LEU A 169 -18.36 2.31 27.48
C LEU A 169 -18.45 3.34 28.61
N SER A 170 -18.52 4.63 28.28
CA SER A 170 -18.72 5.71 29.26
C SER A 170 -20.07 5.58 29.99
N ILE A 171 -21.14 5.23 29.27
CA ILE A 171 -22.46 4.98 29.87
C ILE A 171 -22.40 3.75 30.79
N ALA A 172 -21.87 2.62 30.30
CA ALA A 172 -21.75 1.40 31.11
C ALA A 172 -20.92 1.62 32.38
N LYS A 173 -19.86 2.42 32.30
CA LYS A 173 -19.04 2.81 33.46
C LYS A 173 -19.85 3.65 34.46
N LYS A 174 -20.58 4.67 34.00
CA LYS A 174 -21.44 5.49 34.87
C LYS A 174 -22.55 4.66 35.52
N SER A 175 -23.15 3.72 34.80
CA SER A 175 -24.16 2.81 35.35
C SER A 175 -23.58 1.89 36.44
N LEU A 176 -22.32 1.46 36.29
CA LEU A 176 -21.63 0.68 37.33
C LEU A 176 -21.33 1.51 38.58
N GLU A 177 -20.88 2.76 38.42
CA GLU A 177 -20.64 3.67 39.54
C GLU A 177 -21.94 4.04 40.30
N VAL A 178 -23.09 4.10 39.62
CA VAL A 178 -24.41 4.32 40.24
C VAL A 178 -24.88 3.09 41.03
N GLU A 179 -24.67 1.88 40.54
CA GLU A 179 -24.97 0.62 41.26
C GLU A 179 -24.09 0.45 42.51
N ASP A 180 -22.79 0.78 42.41
CA ASP A 180 -21.90 0.76 43.57
C ASP A 180 -22.28 1.84 44.60
N SER A 181 -22.75 3.02 44.19
CA SER A 181 -23.21 4.07 45.13
C SER A 181 -24.54 3.72 45.82
N ALA A 182 -25.43 2.97 45.17
CA ALA A 182 -26.71 2.55 45.75
C ALA A 182 -26.54 1.46 46.81
N ARG A 183 -25.51 0.61 46.71
CA ARG A 183 -25.21 -0.46 47.69
C ARG A 183 -24.48 0.01 48.94
N ASN A 184 -23.94 1.24 48.93
CA ASN A 184 -23.16 1.79 50.05
C ASN A 184 -23.99 2.71 50.96
N SER A 185 -25.27 2.93 50.63
CA SER A 185 -26.14 3.91 51.31
C SER A 185 -27.23 3.27 52.18
N ASP A 186 -27.14 1.97 52.48
CA ASP A 186 -28.15 1.29 53.31
C ASP A 186 -27.48 0.36 54.35
N ALA A 187 -26.75 0.98 55.27
CA ALA A 187 -26.32 0.35 56.52
C ALA A 187 -26.89 1.14 57.69
N SER A 188 -28.18 0.94 57.96
CA SER A 188 -28.83 1.35 59.20
C SER A 188 -29.82 0.28 59.65
N VAL A 189 -29.30 -0.65 60.45
CA VAL A 189 -29.91 -1.23 61.66
C VAL A 189 -31.45 -1.29 61.69
N ASN A 190 -32.03 -2.49 61.56
CA ASN A 190 -32.75 -3.06 62.70
C ASN A 190 -32.98 -4.57 62.58
N ALA A 191 -33.03 -5.19 63.76
CA ALA A 191 -33.14 -6.61 64.02
C ALA A 191 -34.57 -7.17 63.85
N SER A 192 -34.62 -8.50 63.94
CA SER A 192 -35.69 -9.37 64.45
C SER A 192 -36.60 -10.09 63.44
N ASP A 193 -36.44 -11.41 63.48
CA ASP A 193 -37.48 -12.42 63.74
C ASP A 193 -38.14 -13.15 62.56
N ALA A 194 -38.37 -14.42 62.84
CA ALA A 194 -38.71 -15.51 61.96
C ALA A 194 -40.18 -15.51 61.49
N THR A 195 -40.44 -16.38 60.50
CA THR A 195 -41.67 -17.19 60.31
C THR A 195 -42.25 -17.10 58.88
N GLU A 196 -41.99 -18.19 58.14
CA GLU A 196 -42.90 -18.95 57.28
C GLU A 196 -43.63 -18.41 56.02
N LEU A 197 -43.43 -19.22 54.95
CA LEU A 197 -44.38 -19.74 53.96
C LEU A 197 -44.89 -18.89 52.77
N SER A 198 -44.36 -19.31 51.60
CA SER A 198 -45.06 -19.67 50.34
C SER A 198 -45.83 -18.61 49.54
N GLY A 199 -45.39 -18.40 48.30
CA GLY A 199 -46.12 -17.67 47.26
C GLY A 199 -45.49 -17.87 45.88
N SER A 200 -46.17 -18.64 45.04
CA SER A 200 -45.82 -19.12 43.70
C SER A 200 -45.61 -18.03 42.64
N GLY A 201 -44.75 -18.32 41.66
CA GLY A 201 -44.98 -17.89 40.26
C GLY A 201 -43.83 -17.12 39.61
N GLY A 202 -43.07 -17.76 38.72
CA GLY A 202 -42.18 -17.06 37.80
C GLY A 202 -41.08 -17.92 37.19
N ASP A 203 -41.46 -18.85 36.31
CA ASP A 203 -40.55 -19.59 35.44
C ASP A 203 -39.72 -18.61 34.58
N PHE A 204 -38.44 -18.42 34.92
CA PHE A 204 -37.46 -17.77 34.04
C PHE A 204 -36.36 -18.76 33.70
N ARG A 205 -36.64 -19.64 32.74
CA ARG A 205 -35.63 -20.42 32.04
C ARG A 205 -34.70 -19.50 31.24
N THR A 206 -33.69 -18.95 31.91
CA THR A 206 -32.54 -18.33 31.25
C THR A 206 -31.41 -19.37 31.19
N HIS A 207 -31.57 -20.39 30.35
CA HIS A 207 -30.49 -21.29 29.96
C HIS A 207 -30.33 -21.24 28.44
N GLY A 208 -29.41 -20.40 27.98
CA GLY A 208 -29.09 -20.34 26.55
C GLY A 208 -28.03 -19.33 26.12
N ARG A 209 -27.70 -18.31 26.93
CA ARG A 209 -26.81 -17.23 26.45
C ARG A 209 -25.37 -17.29 26.95
N THR A 210 -25.10 -18.00 28.05
CA THR A 210 -23.75 -18.05 28.63
C THR A 210 -22.80 -18.99 27.89
N ARG A 211 -23.30 -20.10 27.32
CA ARG A 211 -22.46 -21.06 26.58
C ARG A 211 -21.97 -20.52 25.22
N SER A 212 -22.76 -19.69 24.54
CA SER A 212 -22.38 -19.09 23.24
C SER A 212 -21.26 -18.05 23.39
N VAL A 213 -21.33 -17.22 24.43
CA VAL A 213 -20.30 -16.21 24.74
C VAL A 213 -18.99 -16.87 25.16
N GLY A 214 -19.04 -18.00 25.90
CA GLY A 214 -17.85 -18.78 26.26
C GLY A 214 -17.14 -19.43 25.06
N VAL A 215 -17.89 -19.90 24.06
CA VAL A 215 -17.32 -20.42 22.80
C VAL A 215 -16.78 -19.27 21.93
N GLY A 216 -17.44 -18.12 21.91
CA GLY A 216 -16.94 -16.93 21.22
C GLY A 216 -15.64 -16.41 21.83
N LEU A 217 -15.55 -16.33 23.16
CA LEU A 217 -14.34 -15.95 23.90
C LEU A 217 -13.21 -16.94 23.69
N SER A 218 -13.47 -18.26 23.69
CA SER A 218 -12.43 -19.25 23.45
C SER A 218 -11.91 -19.22 22.01
N VAL A 219 -12.77 -18.95 21.03
CA VAL A 219 -12.37 -18.73 19.62
C VAL A 219 -11.56 -17.42 19.48
N ILE A 220 -11.94 -16.35 20.18
CA ILE A 220 -11.20 -15.07 20.19
C ILE A 220 -9.84 -15.23 20.88
N SER A 221 -9.77 -15.92 22.02
CA SER A 221 -8.52 -16.23 22.71
C SER A 221 -7.61 -17.08 21.84
N ARG A 222 -8.14 -18.10 21.16
CA ARG A 222 -7.38 -18.90 20.19
C ARG A 222 -6.87 -18.06 19.02
N LEU A 223 -7.68 -17.12 18.51
CA LEU A 223 -7.23 -16.19 17.47
C LEU A 223 -6.15 -15.22 17.98
N ALA A 224 -6.28 -14.73 19.21
CA ALA A 224 -5.29 -13.85 19.82
C ALA A 224 -3.95 -14.57 20.04
N GLU A 225 -3.99 -15.83 20.46
CA GLU A 225 -2.83 -16.71 20.54
C GLU A 225 -2.23 -16.98 19.15
N GLU A 226 -3.04 -17.31 18.14
CA GLU A 226 -2.56 -17.47 16.75
C GLU A 226 -1.91 -16.18 16.22
N PHE A 227 -2.47 -15.02 16.55
CA PHE A 227 -1.93 -13.73 16.15
C PHE A 227 -0.61 -13.44 16.85
N GLY A 228 -0.52 -13.74 18.15
CA GLY A 228 0.71 -13.64 18.92
C GLY A 228 1.81 -14.55 18.37
N GLN A 229 1.48 -15.81 18.07
CA GLN A 229 2.41 -16.76 17.46
C GLN A 229 2.89 -16.29 16.09
N ARG A 230 1.98 -15.82 15.21
CA ARG A 230 2.37 -15.28 13.90
C ARG A 230 3.23 -14.02 14.03
N ALA A 231 2.88 -13.12 14.95
CA ALA A 231 3.66 -11.90 15.20
C ALA A 231 5.07 -12.21 15.70
N GLN A 232 5.21 -13.25 16.53
CA GLN A 232 6.51 -13.73 16.99
C GLN A 232 7.32 -14.33 15.85
N VAL A 233 6.72 -15.20 15.02
CA VAL A 233 7.37 -15.76 13.82
C VAL A 233 7.87 -14.65 12.90
N PHE A 234 7.08 -13.58 12.68
CA PHE A 234 7.55 -12.43 11.90
C PHE A 234 8.74 -11.71 12.56
N GLY A 235 8.76 -11.60 13.89
CA GLY A 235 9.89 -11.05 14.63
C GLY A 235 11.15 -11.90 14.47
N ASP A 236 11.02 -13.21 14.59
CA ASP A 236 12.09 -14.18 14.43
C ASP A 236 12.61 -14.22 12.98
N ASP A 237 11.72 -14.19 11.98
CA ASP A 237 12.06 -14.10 10.56
C ASP A 237 12.81 -12.80 10.24
N THR A 238 12.39 -11.69 10.84
CA THR A 238 13.05 -10.39 10.66
C THR A 238 14.44 -10.41 11.28
N LYS A 239 14.59 -11.02 12.46
CA LYS A 239 15.87 -11.21 13.13
C LYS A 239 16.79 -12.11 12.31
N PHE A 240 16.30 -13.24 11.83
CA PHE A 240 17.02 -14.15 10.95
C PHE A 240 17.48 -13.45 9.65
N LEU A 241 16.61 -12.67 9.00
CA LEU A 241 16.95 -11.93 7.80
C LEU A 241 18.04 -10.86 8.05
N MET A 242 18.01 -10.21 9.21
CA MET A 242 19.07 -9.28 9.62
C MET A 242 20.40 -10.00 9.89
N GLU A 243 20.36 -11.14 10.58
CA GLU A 243 21.55 -11.96 10.88
C GLU A 243 22.19 -12.52 9.59
N VAL A 244 21.39 -13.05 8.67
CA VAL A 244 21.84 -13.52 7.34
C VAL A 244 22.41 -12.37 6.51
N LYS A 245 21.78 -11.19 6.52
CA LYS A 245 22.28 -10.01 5.79
C LYS A 245 23.57 -9.44 6.38
N SER A 246 23.79 -9.63 7.69
CA SER A 246 25.02 -9.21 8.37
C SER A 246 26.20 -10.19 8.20
N GLY A 247 25.96 -11.36 7.60
CA GLY A 247 26.97 -12.42 7.40
C GLY A 247 27.28 -13.22 8.67
N GLN A 248 26.48 -13.08 9.73
CA GLN A 248 26.66 -13.76 11.01
C GLN A 248 26.11 -15.20 11.01
N VAL A 249 25.18 -15.50 10.10
CA VAL A 249 24.62 -16.83 9.85
C VAL A 249 24.60 -17.07 8.35
N GLU A 250 25.28 -18.12 7.87
CA GLU A 250 25.23 -18.52 6.48
C GLU A 250 23.94 -19.32 6.25
N ALA A 251 22.99 -18.74 5.51
CA ALA A 251 21.80 -19.47 5.11
C ALA A 251 22.23 -20.57 4.14
N ASN A 252 22.01 -21.84 4.50
CA ASN A 252 22.24 -22.99 3.61
C ASN A 252 21.16 -23.03 2.51
N LEU A 253 21.18 -22.02 1.64
CA LEU A 253 20.22 -21.78 0.58
C LEU A 253 21.00 -21.41 -0.67
N ASP A 254 21.00 -22.29 -1.66
CA ASP A 254 21.48 -21.98 -3.00
C ASP A 254 20.50 -20.98 -3.65
N PRO A 255 20.91 -19.71 -3.86
CA PRO A 255 20.03 -18.67 -4.38
C PRO A 255 19.49 -19.00 -5.78
N GLU A 256 20.26 -19.74 -6.58
CA GLU A 256 19.91 -20.09 -7.95
C GLU A 256 18.89 -21.23 -7.97
N ARG A 257 19.03 -22.19 -7.05
CA ARG A 257 18.02 -23.25 -6.86
C ARG A 257 16.71 -22.70 -6.35
N GLU A 258 16.72 -21.77 -5.39
CA GLU A 258 15.50 -21.16 -4.87
C GLU A 258 14.84 -20.24 -5.91
N LEU A 259 15.62 -19.50 -6.70
CA LEU A 259 15.08 -18.73 -7.82
C LEU A 259 14.43 -19.63 -8.87
N ARG A 260 15.05 -20.77 -9.22
CA ARG A 260 14.47 -21.77 -10.12
C ARG A 260 13.17 -22.35 -9.56
N ARG A 261 13.14 -22.69 -8.28
CA ARG A 261 11.94 -23.20 -7.59
C ARG A 261 10.81 -22.16 -7.57
N LEU A 262 11.10 -20.92 -7.20
CA LEU A 262 10.13 -19.82 -7.20
C LEU A 262 9.54 -19.55 -8.59
N LYS A 263 10.39 -19.60 -9.63
CA LYS A 263 9.95 -19.46 -11.01
C LYS A 263 8.97 -20.57 -11.40
N GLN A 264 9.27 -21.82 -11.07
CA GLN A 264 8.38 -22.96 -11.33
C GLN A 264 7.04 -22.83 -10.59
N MET A 265 7.07 -22.43 -9.31
CA MET A 265 5.86 -22.20 -8.53
C MET A 265 5.02 -21.06 -9.12
N PHE A 266 5.66 -19.97 -9.52
CA PHE A 266 4.98 -18.83 -10.15
C PHE A 266 4.33 -19.23 -11.47
N ASP A 267 5.03 -19.96 -12.34
CA ASP A 267 4.47 -20.41 -13.62
C ASP A 267 3.28 -21.35 -13.44
N THR A 268 3.33 -22.22 -12.42
CA THR A 268 2.23 -23.12 -12.05
C THR A 268 1.03 -22.33 -11.55
N TRP A 269 1.25 -21.41 -10.61
CA TRP A 269 0.22 -20.52 -10.09
C TRP A 269 -0.38 -19.65 -11.20
N LYS A 270 0.42 -19.13 -12.12
CA LYS A 270 -0.04 -18.32 -13.27
C LYS A 270 -0.92 -19.12 -14.22
N LYS A 271 -0.65 -20.42 -14.41
CA LYS A 271 -1.52 -21.31 -15.19
C LYS A 271 -2.85 -21.55 -14.47
N ASP A 272 -2.80 -21.88 -13.17
CA ASP A 272 -3.99 -22.09 -12.34
C ASP A 272 -4.88 -20.83 -12.30
N TYR A 273 -4.29 -19.66 -12.01
CA TYR A 273 -5.00 -18.38 -11.98
C TYR A 273 -5.71 -18.07 -13.31
N ARG A 274 -5.03 -18.28 -14.45
CA ARG A 274 -5.65 -18.09 -15.78
C ARG A 274 -6.78 -19.09 -16.02
N GLY A 275 -6.66 -20.32 -15.52
CA GLY A 275 -7.73 -21.32 -15.53
C GLY A 275 -8.95 -20.83 -14.77
N ARG A 276 -8.77 -20.44 -13.50
CA ARG A 276 -9.83 -19.91 -12.63
C ARG A 276 -10.48 -18.65 -13.19
N LEU A 277 -9.71 -17.77 -13.82
CA LEU A 277 -10.23 -16.56 -14.44
C LEU A 277 -11.16 -16.89 -15.63
N ARG A 278 -10.78 -17.86 -16.47
CA ARG A 278 -11.63 -18.34 -17.57
C ARG A 278 -12.89 -19.01 -17.04
N GLU A 279 -12.77 -19.87 -16.03
CA GLU A 279 -13.90 -20.52 -15.37
C GLU A 279 -14.87 -19.49 -14.79
N THR A 280 -14.36 -18.48 -14.08
CA THR A 280 -15.17 -17.40 -13.51
C THR A 280 -15.88 -16.60 -14.60
N LYS A 281 -15.18 -16.30 -15.70
CA LYS A 281 -15.78 -15.61 -16.86
C LYS A 281 -16.90 -16.42 -17.51
N LEU A 282 -16.74 -17.75 -17.59
CA LEU A 282 -17.78 -18.66 -18.08
C LEU A 282 -18.99 -18.71 -17.14
N ILE A 283 -18.76 -18.78 -15.83
CA ILE A 283 -19.85 -18.75 -14.82
C ILE A 283 -20.61 -17.44 -14.90
N LEU A 284 -19.90 -16.30 -14.99
CA LEU A 284 -20.53 -14.98 -15.10
C LEU A 284 -21.31 -14.82 -16.41
N GLY A 285 -20.78 -15.33 -17.52
CA GLY A 285 -21.48 -15.35 -18.81
C GLY A 285 -22.76 -16.21 -18.78
N LYS A 286 -22.73 -17.35 -18.10
CA LYS A 286 -23.92 -18.19 -17.87
C LYS A 286 -24.95 -17.52 -16.96
N LEU A 287 -24.50 -16.72 -15.98
CA LEU A 287 -25.36 -15.97 -15.07
C LEU A 287 -26.04 -14.76 -15.76
N GLY A 288 -25.41 -14.20 -16.80
CA GLY A 288 -25.94 -13.06 -17.56
C GLY A 288 -26.94 -13.43 -18.67
N SER A 289 -27.16 -14.72 -18.94
CA SER A 289 -28.05 -15.21 -20.01
C SER A 289 -29.35 -15.83 -19.50
N GLY A 290 -29.60 -15.87 -18.19
CA GLY A 290 -30.82 -16.43 -17.61
C GLY A 290 -31.66 -15.34 -16.95
N GLU A 291 -32.75 -14.94 -17.61
CA GLU A 291 -33.84 -14.21 -16.97
C GLU A 291 -34.38 -15.03 -15.78
N SER A 292 -34.35 -14.45 -14.58
CA SER A 292 -35.40 -14.51 -13.55
C SER A 292 -34.81 -14.17 -12.17
N GLY A 293 -35.47 -13.23 -11.50
CA GLY A 293 -35.05 -12.62 -10.25
C GLY A 293 -34.91 -13.60 -9.08
N GLY A 294 -33.98 -13.27 -8.17
CA GLY A 294 -33.93 -13.85 -6.82
C GLY A 294 -32.71 -14.70 -6.46
N SER A 295 -31.79 -14.98 -7.40
CA SER A 295 -30.69 -15.95 -7.18
C SER A 295 -29.27 -15.35 -7.13
N ALA A 296 -29.11 -14.03 -7.19
CA ALA A 296 -27.78 -13.41 -7.13
C ALA A 296 -27.15 -13.45 -5.71
N GLU A 297 -27.96 -13.29 -4.66
CA GLU A 297 -27.51 -13.22 -3.26
C GLU A 297 -26.96 -14.57 -2.75
N ARG A 298 -27.63 -15.69 -3.08
CA ARG A 298 -27.25 -17.03 -2.61
C ARG A 298 -26.00 -17.57 -3.30
N VAL A 299 -25.73 -17.14 -4.53
CA VAL A 299 -24.55 -17.57 -5.30
C VAL A 299 -23.29 -16.82 -4.85
N LYS A 300 -23.41 -15.54 -4.46
CA LYS A 300 -22.31 -14.75 -3.88
C LYS A 300 -21.76 -15.39 -2.59
N MET A 301 -22.62 -15.96 -1.74
CA MET A 301 -22.23 -16.70 -0.53
C MET A 301 -21.41 -17.97 -0.84
N LYS A 302 -21.75 -18.70 -1.91
CA LYS A 302 -21.08 -19.96 -2.27
C LYS A 302 -19.65 -19.75 -2.80
N TRP A 303 -19.36 -18.58 -3.37
CA TRP A 303 -18.03 -18.25 -3.89
C TRP A 303 -16.99 -18.11 -2.77
N TRP A 304 -17.36 -17.52 -1.64
CA TRP A 304 -16.49 -17.39 -0.46
C TRP A 304 -16.26 -18.70 0.28
N GLY A 305 -17.20 -19.64 0.21
CA GLY A 305 -17.08 -20.97 0.85
C GLY A 305 -16.04 -21.88 0.20
N ARG A 306 -15.90 -21.85 -1.13
CA ARG A 306 -14.94 -22.70 -1.86
C ARG A 306 -13.48 -22.31 -1.63
N LEU A 307 -13.20 -21.06 -1.28
CA LEU A 307 -11.83 -20.58 -1.04
C LEU A 307 -11.20 -21.16 0.24
N LYS A 308 -12.02 -21.63 1.19
CA LYS A 308 -11.54 -22.24 2.45
C LYS A 308 -11.30 -23.75 2.38
N SER A 309 -11.69 -24.40 1.28
CA SER A 309 -11.66 -25.87 1.17
C SER A 309 -10.42 -26.43 0.45
N THR A 310 -9.52 -25.59 -0.07
CA THR A 310 -8.32 -26.03 -0.81
C THR A 310 -7.02 -25.90 -0.02
N ARG A 311 -7.11 -25.94 1.32
CA ARG A 311 -5.96 -26.19 2.18
C ARG A 311 -6.03 -27.61 2.73
N PHE A 312 -5.57 -28.55 1.93
CA PHE A 312 -4.88 -29.77 2.34
C PHE A 312 -3.84 -30.07 1.26
#